data_AF-A0A2T7EPL9-F1
#
_entry.id   AF-A0A2T7EPL9-F1
#
_cell.length_a   1.000
_cell.length_b   1.000
_cell.length_c   1.000
_cell.angle_alpha   90.00
_cell.angle_beta   90.00
_cell.angle_gamma   90.00
#
_symmetry.space_group_name_H-M   'P 1'
#
loop_
_entity.id
_entity.type
_entity.pdbx_description
1 polymer ?
#
loop_
_entity_poly.entity_id
_entity_poly.type
_entity_poly.pdbx_seq_one_letter_code
_entity_poly.pdbx_strand_id
1 'polypeptide(L)'
;MLPTTASKGRGAARSSPPLFGPYLRRIVKWQQMDIEYTFWQMVHLCTSPKVVYQHTKYHKQTKNQWARDDPAFVVILILFLVFATSAYCAAYGESASHAALTITSVVFFHFLFAGIVLATLCWFLTNSYLREEPNSHVVEQRVEWLYAFDVHCNSFFPAFVILYVLQYFLSPLLVAHGFFPALLSNLLFVVAISYYHYLNFLGYDVLPFLDRTTFFLYPIGVVIILSPLMILIGFNPTRYFLSLYFG
;
A
#
# COMPACT_ATOMS: atom_id res chain seq x y z
N MET A 1 52.79 36.82 -8.20
CA MET A 1 51.62 36.48 -9.04
C MET A 1 51.66 34.98 -9.29
N LEU A 2 50.76 34.21 -8.67
CA LEU A 2 50.69 32.75 -8.80
C LEU A 2 49.47 32.41 -9.68
N PRO A 3 49.62 31.64 -10.79
CA PRO A 3 48.48 31.21 -11.57
C PRO A 3 47.81 29.99 -10.92
N THR A 4 46.51 30.12 -10.72
CA THR A 4 45.57 29.08 -10.33
C THR A 4 45.30 28.15 -11.51
N THR A 5 45.50 26.84 -11.33
CA THR A 5 44.85 25.81 -12.16
C THR A 5 44.06 24.88 -11.26
N ALA A 6 42.85 25.30 -10.90
CA ALA A 6 41.89 24.42 -10.26
C ALA A 6 41.35 23.43 -11.31
N SER A 7 41.87 22.21 -11.31
CA SER A 7 41.33 21.09 -12.08
C SER A 7 39.90 20.82 -11.62
N LYS A 8 38.92 21.15 -12.47
CA LYS A 8 37.51 20.82 -12.26
C LYS A 8 37.31 19.32 -12.45
N GLY A 9 37.63 18.55 -11.41
CA GLY A 9 37.27 17.14 -11.31
C GLY A 9 35.76 17.03 -11.24
N ARG A 10 35.11 16.73 -12.36
CA ARG A 10 33.74 16.23 -12.40
C ARG A 10 33.74 14.88 -11.69
N GLY A 11 33.49 14.87 -10.39
CA GLY A 11 33.15 13.66 -9.66
C GLY A 11 31.89 13.08 -10.28
N ALA A 12 32.02 11.99 -11.02
CA ALA A 12 30.88 11.21 -11.46
C ALA A 12 30.09 10.81 -10.22
N ALA A 13 28.85 11.29 -10.11
CA ALA A 13 27.92 10.82 -9.10
C ALA A 13 27.83 9.30 -9.26
N ARG A 14 28.33 8.55 -8.28
CA ARG A 14 28.18 7.10 -8.19
C ARG A 14 26.68 6.83 -8.21
N SER A 15 26.16 6.37 -9.36
CA SER A 15 24.80 5.85 -9.44
C SER A 15 24.72 4.68 -8.47
N SER A 16 23.90 4.80 -7.41
CA SER A 16 23.58 3.69 -6.53
C SER A 16 23.17 2.49 -7.41
N PRO A 17 23.68 1.28 -7.13
CA PRO A 17 23.32 0.11 -7.93
C PRO A 17 21.80 -0.09 -7.90
N PRO A 18 21.20 -0.63 -8.97
CA PRO A 18 19.76 -0.82 -9.03
C PRO A 18 19.32 -1.78 -7.90
N LEU A 19 18.65 -1.22 -6.89
CA LEU A 19 18.10 -1.92 -5.71
C LEU A 19 17.16 -3.07 -6.08
N PHE A 20 16.57 -3.02 -7.28
CA PHE A 20 15.58 -3.96 -7.77
C PHE A 20 16.13 -5.38 -8.00
N GLY A 21 17.37 -5.52 -8.49
CA GLY A 21 17.97 -6.83 -8.77
C GLY A 21 18.20 -7.68 -7.51
N PRO A 22 18.86 -7.13 -6.47
CA PRO A 22 19.01 -7.80 -5.18
C PRO A 22 17.65 -8.11 -4.50
N TYR A 23 16.68 -7.21 -4.61
CA TYR A 23 15.33 -7.39 -4.04
C TYR A 23 14.61 -8.61 -4.63
N LEU A 24 14.55 -8.72 -5.96
CA LEU A 24 13.94 -9.88 -6.63
C LEU A 24 14.66 -11.19 -6.33
N ARG A 25 16.00 -11.17 -6.23
CA ARG A 25 16.78 -12.36 -5.88
C ARG A 25 16.43 -12.89 -4.48
N ARG A 26 16.08 -12.00 -3.54
CA ARG A 26 15.72 -12.37 -2.16
C ARG A 26 14.33 -13.00 -2.05
N ILE A 27 13.42 -12.75 -3.01
CA ILE A 27 12.08 -13.37 -3.02
C ILE A 27 12.18 -14.90 -3.03
N VAL A 28 13.18 -15.45 -3.71
CA VAL A 28 13.40 -16.90 -3.84
C VAL A 28 14.10 -17.49 -2.60
N LYS A 29 14.73 -16.67 -1.77
CA LYS A 29 15.54 -17.09 -0.63
C LYS A 29 14.82 -16.87 0.70
N TRP A 30 13.88 -17.75 1.03
CA TRP A 30 13.07 -17.70 2.24
C TRP A 30 13.85 -17.53 3.55
N GLN A 31 15.03 -18.14 3.68
CA GLN A 31 15.86 -18.02 4.89
C GLN A 31 16.45 -16.62 5.11
N GLN A 32 16.40 -15.74 4.10
CA GLN A 32 16.92 -14.37 4.18
C GLN A 32 15.82 -13.34 4.47
N MET A 33 14.58 -13.79 4.65
CA MET A 33 13.41 -12.94 4.88
C MET A 33 13.17 -12.78 6.38
N ASP A 34 13.00 -11.54 6.84
CA ASP A 34 12.69 -11.22 8.23
C ASP A 34 11.17 -11.33 8.49
N ILE A 35 10.73 -12.56 8.70
CA ILE A 35 9.32 -12.92 8.88
C ILE A 35 8.77 -12.31 10.18
N GLU A 36 9.53 -12.38 11.27
CA GLU A 36 9.11 -11.88 12.58
C GLU A 36 8.89 -10.36 12.54
N TYR A 37 9.84 -9.61 11.97
CA TYR A 37 9.68 -8.17 11.78
C TYR A 37 8.48 -7.84 10.89
N THR A 38 8.25 -8.62 9.83
CA THR A 38 7.11 -8.43 8.94
C THR A 38 5.77 -8.58 9.66
N PHE A 39 5.61 -9.64 10.45
CA PHE A 39 4.39 -9.83 11.25
C PHE A 39 4.20 -8.73 12.29
N TRP A 40 5.29 -8.32 12.95
CA TRP A 40 5.26 -7.20 13.88
C TRP A 40 4.79 -5.91 13.18
N GLN A 41 5.30 -5.62 11.98
CA GLN A 41 4.86 -4.47 11.19
C GLN A 41 3.38 -4.59 10.82
N MET A 42 2.93 -5.75 10.34
CA MET A 42 1.54 -5.99 9.97
C MET A 42 0.58 -5.74 11.14
N VAL A 43 0.87 -6.28 12.33
CA VAL A 43 0.06 -6.04 13.53
C VAL A 43 0.00 -4.55 13.87
N HIS A 44 1.15 -3.88 13.89
CA HIS A 44 1.21 -2.45 14.22
C HIS A 44 0.57 -1.56 13.14
N LEU A 45 0.56 -1.97 11.87
CA LEU A 45 -0.17 -1.25 10.82
C LEU A 45 -1.68 -1.24 11.09
N CYS A 46 -2.23 -2.26 11.76
CA CYS A 46 -3.64 -2.31 12.15
C CYS A 46 -3.93 -1.57 13.47
N THR A 47 -3.01 -1.59 14.43
CA THR A 47 -3.28 -1.09 15.80
C THR A 47 -2.63 0.25 16.11
N SER A 48 -1.43 0.51 15.61
CA SER A 48 -0.60 1.67 15.96
C SER A 48 0.40 2.02 14.84
N PRO A 49 -0.08 2.45 13.66
CA PRO A 49 0.75 2.55 12.46
C PRO A 49 1.88 3.57 12.57
N LYS A 50 1.74 4.59 13.45
CA LYS A 50 2.80 5.56 13.73
C LYS A 50 4.10 4.91 14.19
N VAL A 51 4.01 3.78 14.89
CA VAL A 51 5.18 3.03 15.37
C VAL A 51 5.98 2.43 14.19
N VAL A 52 5.29 1.93 13.16
CA VAL A 52 5.93 1.38 11.95
C VAL A 52 6.67 2.47 11.18
N TYR A 53 6.07 3.66 11.07
CA TYR A 53 6.70 4.79 10.39
C TYR A 53 7.84 5.43 11.21
N GLN A 54 7.79 5.38 12.53
CA GLN A 54 8.97 5.71 13.36
C GLN A 54 10.14 4.77 13.08
N HIS A 55 9.89 3.46 12.92
CA HIS A 55 10.90 2.50 12.50
C HIS A 55 11.47 2.80 11.11
N THR A 56 10.65 3.32 10.20
CA THR A 56 11.11 3.78 8.88
C THR A 56 12.12 4.92 9.00
N LYS A 57 11.89 5.89 9.90
CA LYS A 57 12.87 6.96 10.19
C LYS A 57 14.19 6.39 10.73
N TYR A 58 14.11 5.42 11.65
CA TYR A 58 15.30 4.76 12.19
C TYR A 58 16.07 3.96 11.13
N HIS A 59 15.35 3.27 10.23
CA HIS A 59 15.95 2.56 9.10
C HIS A 59 16.71 3.52 8.18
N LYS A 60 16.14 4.71 7.91
CA LYS A 60 16.83 5.75 7.15
C LYS A 60 18.13 6.19 7.82
N GLN A 61 18.16 6.34 9.15
CA GLN A 61 19.38 6.74 9.86
C GLN A 61 20.48 5.68 9.81
N THR A 62 20.11 4.40 9.83
CA THR A 62 21.07 3.28 9.89
C THR A 62 21.54 2.80 8.52
N LYS A 63 20.67 2.82 7.50
CA LYS A 63 20.99 2.32 6.14
C LYS A 63 20.95 3.38 5.05
N ASN A 64 20.60 4.63 5.39
CA ASN A 64 20.50 5.74 4.46
C ASN A 64 19.54 5.50 3.27
N GLN A 65 18.49 4.70 3.46
CA GLN A 65 17.45 4.47 2.45
C GLN A 65 16.06 4.39 3.11
N TRP A 66 15.03 4.72 2.34
CA TRP A 66 13.65 4.73 2.84
C TRP A 66 12.93 3.41 2.58
N ALA A 67 13.13 2.81 1.40
CA ALA A 67 12.50 1.56 1.02
C ALA A 67 13.01 0.37 1.87
N ARG A 68 12.17 -0.67 1.98
CA ARG A 68 12.57 -1.95 2.55
C ARG A 68 13.54 -2.69 1.62
N ASP A 69 14.45 -3.41 2.24
CA ASP A 69 15.43 -4.27 1.55
C ASP A 69 14.96 -5.72 1.37
N ASP A 70 13.94 -6.10 2.13
CA ASP A 70 13.43 -7.45 2.23
C ASP A 70 12.04 -7.56 1.57
N PRO A 71 11.79 -8.63 0.80
CA PRO A 71 10.50 -8.82 0.14
C PRO A 71 9.46 -9.49 1.04
N ALA A 72 9.76 -9.70 2.33
CA ALA A 72 8.95 -10.52 3.23
C ALA A 72 7.51 -10.04 3.34
N PHE A 73 7.31 -8.73 3.46
CA PHE A 73 5.99 -8.12 3.52
C PHE A 73 5.11 -8.46 2.31
N VAL A 74 5.63 -8.29 1.11
CA VAL A 74 4.89 -8.53 -0.15
C VAL A 74 4.55 -10.01 -0.30
N VAL A 75 5.51 -10.88 -0.01
CA VAL A 75 5.33 -12.33 -0.14
C VAL A 75 4.28 -12.85 0.85
N ILE A 76 4.35 -12.44 2.12
CA ILE A 76 3.36 -12.83 3.14
C ILE A 76 1.97 -12.28 2.78
N LEU A 77 1.91 -11.03 2.28
CA LEU A 77 0.65 -10.44 1.84
C LEU A 77 0.01 -11.19 0.66
N ILE A 78 0.81 -11.64 -0.32
CA ILE A 78 0.33 -12.50 -1.42
C ILE A 78 -0.20 -13.83 -0.88
N LEU A 79 0.51 -14.47 0.06
CA LEU A 79 0.05 -15.72 0.68
C LEU A 79 -1.31 -15.53 1.38
N PHE A 80 -1.49 -14.42 2.11
CA PHE A 80 -2.76 -14.09 2.74
C PHE A 80 -3.88 -13.80 1.74
N LEU A 81 -3.59 -13.10 0.65
CA LEU A 81 -4.55 -12.88 -0.43
C LEU A 81 -4.99 -14.20 -1.08
N VAL A 82 -4.06 -15.10 -1.38
CA VAL A 82 -4.37 -16.42 -1.92
C VAL A 82 -5.25 -17.20 -0.95
N PHE A 83 -4.90 -17.23 0.33
CA PHE A 83 -5.68 -17.93 1.36
C PHE A 83 -7.10 -17.37 1.51
N ALA A 84 -7.24 -16.05 1.68
CA ALA A 84 -8.55 -15.41 1.82
C ALA A 84 -9.42 -15.57 0.57
N THR A 85 -8.84 -15.40 -0.62
CA THR A 85 -9.57 -15.57 -1.88
C THR A 85 -9.99 -17.02 -2.10
N SER A 86 -9.16 -17.98 -1.71
CA SER A 86 -9.51 -19.41 -1.73
C SER A 86 -10.70 -19.70 -0.82
N ALA A 87 -10.78 -19.06 0.35
CA ALA A 87 -11.92 -19.19 1.26
C ALA A 87 -13.22 -18.64 0.63
N TYR A 88 -13.17 -17.49 -0.04
CA TYR A 88 -14.31 -16.98 -0.82
C TYR A 88 -14.71 -17.94 -1.93
N CYS A 89 -13.75 -18.49 -2.67
CA CYS A 89 -14.04 -19.45 -3.74
C CYS A 89 -14.64 -20.76 -3.19
N ALA A 90 -14.26 -21.18 -1.99
CA ALA A 90 -14.85 -22.35 -1.34
C ALA A 90 -16.28 -22.08 -0.83
N ALA A 91 -16.58 -20.84 -0.42
CA ALA A 91 -17.89 -20.46 0.11
C ALA A 91 -18.90 -20.10 -0.99
N TYR A 92 -18.46 -19.43 -2.06
CA TYR A 92 -19.33 -18.85 -3.11
C TYR A 92 -19.01 -19.35 -4.52
N GLY A 93 -17.89 -20.03 -4.73
CA GLY A 93 -17.48 -20.47 -6.07
C GLY A 93 -18.10 -21.81 -6.48
N GLU A 94 -18.30 -21.98 -7.78
CA GLU A 94 -18.90 -23.18 -8.35
C GLU A 94 -17.87 -24.18 -8.91
N SER A 95 -16.69 -23.70 -9.35
CA SER A 95 -15.68 -24.54 -10.00
C SER A 95 -14.25 -24.18 -9.61
N ALA A 96 -13.36 -25.19 -9.64
CA ALA A 96 -11.93 -25.02 -9.40
C ALA A 96 -11.26 -24.12 -10.45
N SER A 97 -11.74 -24.15 -11.71
CA SER A 97 -11.23 -23.28 -12.77
C SER A 97 -11.52 -21.80 -12.50
N HIS A 98 -12.74 -21.52 -12.05
CA HIS A 98 -13.16 -20.18 -11.65
C HIS A 98 -12.42 -19.69 -10.41
N ALA A 99 -12.17 -20.59 -9.45
CA ALA A 99 -11.34 -20.29 -8.29
C ALA A 99 -9.92 -19.88 -8.69
N ALA A 100 -9.28 -20.63 -9.60
CA ALA A 100 -7.93 -20.31 -10.08
C ALA A 100 -7.88 -18.94 -10.79
N LEU A 101 -8.87 -18.62 -11.63
CA LEU A 101 -8.98 -17.32 -12.30
C LEU A 101 -9.21 -16.19 -11.29
N THR A 102 -10.06 -16.40 -10.29
CA THR A 102 -10.36 -15.40 -9.25
C THR A 102 -9.13 -15.10 -8.39
N ILE A 103 -8.43 -16.14 -7.92
CA ILE A 103 -7.18 -16.00 -7.16
C ILE A 103 -6.12 -15.26 -7.99
N THR A 104 -5.94 -15.66 -9.26
CA THR A 104 -5.02 -14.98 -10.18
C THR A 104 -5.41 -13.52 -10.36
N SER A 105 -6.70 -13.24 -10.55
CA SER A 105 -7.18 -11.87 -10.75
C SER A 105 -6.93 -10.99 -9.53
N VAL A 106 -7.21 -11.49 -8.33
CA VAL A 106 -7.01 -10.73 -7.08
C VAL A 106 -5.51 -10.46 -6.85
N VAL A 107 -4.64 -11.46 -7.02
CA VAL A 107 -3.21 -11.25 -6.80
C VAL A 107 -2.61 -10.31 -7.84
N PHE A 108 -2.85 -10.55 -9.13
CA PHE A 108 -2.20 -9.80 -10.20
C PHE A 108 -2.85 -8.45 -10.47
N PHE A 109 -4.17 -8.35 -10.51
CA PHE A 109 -4.84 -7.08 -10.84
C PHE A 109 -5.11 -6.22 -9.61
N HIS A 110 -5.70 -6.78 -8.54
CA HIS A 110 -6.08 -5.97 -7.38
C HIS A 110 -4.89 -5.53 -6.53
N PHE A 111 -3.89 -6.40 -6.39
CA PHE A 111 -2.73 -6.09 -5.55
C PHE A 111 -1.55 -5.61 -6.38
N LEU A 112 -0.99 -6.45 -7.28
CA LEU A 112 0.25 -6.10 -7.97
C LEU A 112 0.09 -4.97 -8.98
N PHE A 113 -0.83 -5.09 -9.94
CA PHE A 113 -1.01 -4.09 -10.99
C PHE A 113 -1.50 -2.75 -10.41
N ALA A 114 -2.57 -2.77 -9.60
CA ALA A 114 -3.05 -1.56 -8.94
C ALA A 114 -1.95 -0.95 -8.05
N GLY A 115 -1.18 -1.76 -7.33
CA GLY A 115 -0.07 -1.31 -6.51
C GLY A 115 1.05 -0.64 -7.31
N ILE A 116 1.46 -1.21 -8.44
CA ILE A 116 2.45 -0.61 -9.35
C ILE A 116 1.96 0.72 -9.90
N VAL A 117 0.70 0.78 -10.34
CA VAL A 117 0.10 2.01 -10.87
C VAL A 117 0.04 3.08 -9.79
N LEU A 118 -0.50 2.76 -8.61
CA LEU A 118 -0.61 3.70 -7.48
C LEU A 118 0.77 4.16 -6.99
N ALA A 119 1.72 3.24 -6.83
CA ALA A 119 3.09 3.58 -6.43
C ALA A 119 3.75 4.52 -7.45
N THR A 120 3.58 4.27 -8.74
CA THR A 120 4.13 5.11 -9.81
C THR A 120 3.49 6.49 -9.83
N LEU A 121 2.17 6.57 -9.67
CA LEU A 121 1.45 7.85 -9.58
C LEU A 121 1.88 8.64 -8.34
N CYS A 122 1.88 8.02 -7.16
CA CYS A 122 2.28 8.70 -5.92
C CYS A 122 3.76 9.12 -5.95
N TRP A 123 4.65 8.27 -6.47
CA TRP A 123 6.06 8.59 -6.68
C TRP A 123 6.25 9.78 -7.62
N PHE A 124 5.50 9.80 -8.73
CA PHE A 124 5.56 10.90 -9.69
C PHE A 124 5.02 12.20 -9.09
N LEU A 125 3.86 12.15 -8.43
CA LEU A 125 3.21 13.32 -7.83
C LEU A 125 4.06 13.91 -6.71
N THR A 126 4.58 13.07 -5.81
CA THR A 126 5.39 13.53 -4.68
C THR A 126 6.68 14.21 -5.15
N ASN A 127 7.41 13.58 -6.07
CA ASN A 127 8.65 14.14 -6.60
C ASN A 127 8.42 15.37 -7.49
N SER A 128 7.26 15.50 -8.14
CA SER A 128 6.97 16.63 -9.02
C SER A 128 6.41 17.84 -8.27
N TYR A 129 5.58 17.63 -7.23
CA TYR A 129 4.75 18.70 -6.66
C TYR A 129 4.88 18.89 -5.13
N LEU A 130 5.31 17.87 -4.38
CA LEU A 130 5.29 17.90 -2.91
C LEU A 130 6.69 18.07 -2.29
N ARG A 131 7.77 18.08 -3.08
CA ARG A 131 9.11 18.30 -2.51
C ARG A 131 9.29 19.75 -2.07
N GLU A 132 9.91 19.92 -0.90
CA GLU A 132 10.38 21.23 -0.43
C GLU A 132 11.43 21.80 -1.39
N GLU A 133 11.48 23.13 -1.48
CA GLU A 133 12.50 23.82 -2.26
C GLU A 133 13.89 23.57 -1.64
N PRO A 134 14.91 23.23 -2.46
CA PRO A 134 16.22 22.87 -1.94
C PRO A 134 16.89 24.08 -1.30
N ASN A 135 17.07 24.05 0.02
CA ASN A 135 18.02 24.92 0.70
C ASN A 135 19.44 24.59 0.21
N SER A 136 20.25 25.61 -0.10
CA SER A 136 21.57 25.50 -0.73
C SER A 136 22.60 24.60 -0.01
N HIS A 137 22.33 24.23 1.24
CA HIS A 137 23.21 23.43 2.09
C HIS A 137 22.71 22.00 2.36
N VAL A 138 21.58 21.58 1.78
CA VAL A 138 21.00 20.25 2.01
C VAL A 138 21.09 19.40 0.76
N VAL A 139 21.50 18.13 0.92
CA VAL A 139 21.53 17.14 -0.17
C VAL A 139 20.10 16.89 -0.66
N GLU A 140 19.84 17.10 -1.95
CA GLU A 140 18.53 16.80 -2.55
C GLU A 140 18.14 15.34 -2.31
N GLN A 141 17.02 15.14 -1.62
CA GLN A 141 16.40 13.83 -1.45
C GLN A 141 15.18 13.69 -2.38
N ARG A 142 14.94 12.46 -2.81
CA ARG A 142 13.80 12.09 -3.66
C ARG A 142 13.10 10.90 -3.04
N VAL A 143 11.81 10.79 -3.30
CA VAL A 143 11.04 9.61 -2.93
C VAL A 143 11.52 8.46 -3.80
N GLU A 144 11.93 7.36 -3.16
CA GLU A 144 12.31 6.11 -3.83
C GLU A 144 11.03 5.42 -4.34
N TRP A 145 11.03 4.91 -5.58
CA TRP A 145 9.84 4.22 -6.12
C TRP A 145 9.46 2.99 -5.28
N LEU A 146 10.46 2.25 -4.81
CA LEU A 146 10.25 1.07 -3.96
C LEU A 146 9.61 1.46 -2.62
N TYR A 147 9.93 2.65 -2.09
CA TYR A 147 9.27 3.19 -0.91
C TYR A 147 7.80 3.55 -1.18
N ALA A 148 7.49 4.14 -2.34
CA ALA A 148 6.09 4.41 -2.71
C ALA A 148 5.27 3.10 -2.82
N PHE A 149 5.89 2.02 -3.32
CA PHE A 149 5.28 0.70 -3.33
C PHE A 149 5.13 0.10 -1.92
N ASP A 150 6.13 0.28 -1.04
CA ASP A 150 6.03 -0.09 0.37
C ASP A 150 4.85 0.59 1.09
N VAL A 151 4.62 1.88 0.82
CA VAL A 151 3.47 2.63 1.37
C VAL A 151 2.15 2.05 0.85
N HIS A 152 2.08 1.65 -0.42
CA HIS A 152 0.92 0.93 -0.95
C HIS A 152 0.71 -0.40 -0.20
N CYS A 153 1.73 -1.24 -0.05
CA CYS A 153 1.62 -2.51 0.67
C CYS A 153 1.19 -2.30 2.13
N ASN A 154 1.76 -1.30 2.81
CA ASN A 154 1.41 -0.95 4.19
C ASN A 154 -0.06 -0.56 4.32
N SER A 155 -0.55 0.22 3.37
CA SER A 155 -1.94 0.70 3.35
C SER A 155 -2.92 -0.39 2.95
N PHE A 156 -2.50 -1.26 2.02
CA PHE A 156 -3.30 -2.37 1.52
C PHE A 156 -3.51 -3.43 2.59
N PHE A 157 -2.54 -3.71 3.47
CA PHE A 157 -2.69 -4.78 4.46
C PHE A 157 -3.89 -4.59 5.42
N PRO A 158 -4.10 -3.44 6.07
CA PRO A 158 -5.30 -3.24 6.89
C PRO A 158 -6.59 -3.19 6.07
N ALA A 159 -6.56 -2.63 4.85
CA ALA A 159 -7.70 -2.71 3.94
C ALA A 159 -8.03 -4.16 3.56
N PHE A 160 -7.02 -5.02 3.41
CA PHE A 160 -7.16 -6.45 3.22
C PHE A 160 -7.82 -7.11 4.44
N VAL A 161 -7.35 -6.80 5.65
CA VAL A 161 -7.97 -7.33 6.88
C VAL A 161 -9.45 -6.95 6.96
N ILE A 162 -9.82 -5.71 6.57
CA ILE A 162 -11.22 -5.25 6.64
C ILE A 162 -12.07 -5.85 5.50
N LEU A 163 -11.61 -5.74 4.24
CA LEU A 163 -12.43 -6.06 3.05
C LEU A 163 -12.31 -7.51 2.56
N TYR A 164 -11.27 -8.24 2.96
CA TYR A 164 -11.13 -9.65 2.59
C TYR A 164 -11.40 -10.53 3.80
N VAL A 165 -10.81 -10.25 4.97
CA VAL A 165 -10.96 -11.12 6.14
C VAL A 165 -12.26 -10.84 6.91
N LEU A 166 -12.42 -9.62 7.45
CA LEU A 166 -13.61 -9.28 8.24
C LEU A 166 -14.89 -9.33 7.39
N GLN A 167 -14.84 -8.80 6.17
CA GLN A 167 -15.95 -8.90 5.22
C GLN A 167 -16.37 -10.35 4.96
N TYR A 168 -15.43 -11.30 4.89
CA TYR A 168 -15.76 -12.71 4.63
C TYR A 168 -16.64 -13.26 5.75
N PHE A 169 -16.25 -13.06 7.01
CA PHE A 169 -17.04 -13.51 8.16
C PHE A 169 -18.39 -12.79 8.27
N LEU A 170 -18.44 -11.52 7.90
CA LEU A 170 -19.68 -10.74 7.89
C LEU A 170 -20.54 -10.98 6.64
N SER A 171 -20.01 -11.65 5.61
CA SER A 171 -20.66 -11.74 4.29
C SER A 171 -22.08 -12.33 4.32
N PRO A 172 -22.43 -13.35 5.14
CA PRO A 172 -23.81 -13.84 5.22
C PRO A 172 -24.81 -12.76 5.65
N LEU A 173 -24.38 -11.83 6.50
CA LEU A 173 -25.19 -10.68 6.92
C LEU A 173 -25.18 -9.57 5.88
N LEU A 174 -24.02 -9.29 5.28
CA LEU A 174 -23.83 -8.16 4.35
C LEU A 174 -24.51 -8.36 3.00
N VAL A 175 -24.68 -9.60 2.54
CA VAL A 175 -25.32 -9.90 1.25
C VAL A 175 -26.84 -9.75 1.30
N ALA A 176 -27.44 -9.89 2.48
CA ALA A 176 -28.89 -9.85 2.68
C ALA A 176 -29.51 -8.55 2.14
N HIS A 177 -30.79 -8.62 1.75
CA HIS A 177 -31.54 -7.46 1.25
C HIS A 177 -32.01 -6.57 2.39
N GLY A 178 -32.09 -5.27 2.12
CA GLY A 178 -32.59 -4.26 3.06
C GLY A 178 -31.59 -3.17 3.36
N PHE A 179 -32.03 -2.20 4.15
CA PHE A 179 -31.27 -1.01 4.50
C PHE A 179 -30.06 -1.34 5.38
N PHE A 180 -30.21 -2.18 6.42
CA PHE A 180 -29.14 -2.45 7.38
C PHE A 180 -27.92 -3.16 6.76
N PRO A 181 -28.06 -4.21 5.93
CA PRO A 181 -26.91 -4.80 5.23
C PRO A 181 -26.20 -3.82 4.30
N ALA A 182 -26.96 -3.00 3.56
CA ALA A 182 -26.39 -1.98 2.68
C ALA A 182 -25.63 -0.91 3.49
N LEU A 183 -26.21 -0.43 4.59
CA LEU A 183 -25.55 0.50 5.51
C LEU A 183 -24.25 -0.08 6.05
N LEU A 184 -24.28 -1.30 6.60
CA LEU A 184 -23.10 -1.93 7.18
C LEU A 184 -22.01 -2.19 6.13
N SER A 185 -22.40 -2.61 4.92
CA SER A 185 -21.46 -2.80 3.81
C SER A 185 -20.80 -1.47 3.41
N ASN A 186 -21.58 -0.39 3.25
CA ASN A 186 -21.01 0.93 2.94
C ASN A 186 -20.07 1.43 4.05
N LEU A 187 -20.45 1.29 5.32
CA LEU A 187 -19.60 1.68 6.45
C LEU A 187 -18.28 0.90 6.45
N LEU A 188 -18.31 -0.40 6.17
CA LEU A 188 -17.11 -1.23 6.07
C LEU A 188 -16.14 -0.71 5.00
N PHE A 189 -16.68 -0.37 3.81
CA PHE A 189 -15.89 0.20 2.71
C PHE A 189 -15.37 1.60 3.02
N VAL A 190 -16.18 2.45 3.65
CA VAL A 190 -15.76 3.78 4.08
C VAL A 190 -14.57 3.69 5.03
N VAL A 191 -14.66 2.82 6.04
CA VAL A 191 -13.57 2.62 7.01
C VAL A 191 -12.33 2.11 6.31
N ALA A 192 -12.43 1.08 5.47
CA ALA A 192 -11.29 0.51 4.76
C ALA A 192 -10.58 1.51 3.84
N ILE A 193 -11.34 2.23 2.99
CA ILE A 193 -10.77 3.20 2.06
C ILE A 193 -10.18 4.38 2.82
N SER A 194 -10.84 4.86 3.87
CA SER A 194 -10.33 5.96 4.70
C SER A 194 -9.02 5.58 5.38
N TYR A 195 -8.95 4.37 5.93
CA TYR A 195 -7.76 3.88 6.60
C TYR A 195 -6.59 3.67 5.63
N TYR A 196 -6.86 3.17 4.42
CA TYR A 196 -5.87 3.07 3.35
C TYR A 196 -5.23 4.44 3.04
N HIS A 197 -6.05 5.49 2.92
CA HIS A 197 -5.57 6.84 2.62
C HIS A 197 -4.86 7.50 3.82
N TYR A 198 -5.34 7.23 5.04
CA TYR A 198 -4.65 7.65 6.26
C TYR A 198 -3.24 7.06 6.36
N LEU A 199 -3.06 5.79 6.00
CA LEU A 199 -1.75 5.16 5.98
C LEU A 199 -0.84 5.67 4.85
N ASN A 200 -1.41 6.03 3.69
CA ASN A 200 -0.66 6.75 2.66
C ASN A 200 -0.15 8.08 3.20
N PHE A 201 -1.03 8.89 3.79
CA PHE A 201 -0.65 10.15 4.42
C PHE A 201 0.49 9.95 5.43
N LEU A 202 0.34 9.03 6.38
CA LEU A 202 1.35 8.82 7.41
C LEU A 202 2.69 8.29 6.85
N GLY A 203 2.64 7.52 5.75
CA GLY A 203 3.84 7.11 5.03
C GLY A 203 4.58 8.29 4.43
N TYR A 204 3.91 9.13 3.63
CA TYR A 204 4.59 10.26 3.01
C TYR A 204 4.95 11.38 4.00
N ASP A 205 4.17 11.58 5.06
CA ASP A 205 4.42 12.55 6.14
C ASP A 205 5.69 12.23 6.96
N VAL A 206 6.14 10.98 6.92
CA VAL A 206 7.38 10.58 7.57
C VAL A 206 8.63 11.21 6.92
N LEU A 207 8.51 11.59 5.65
CA LEU A 207 9.61 12.07 4.81
C LEU A 207 9.81 13.57 5.06
N PRO A 208 10.94 13.99 5.66
CA PRO A 208 11.15 15.38 6.10
C PRO A 208 11.38 16.37 4.95
N PHE A 209 11.46 15.90 3.71
CA PHE A 209 11.69 16.72 2.51
C PHE A 209 10.41 16.85 1.66
N LEU A 210 9.29 16.34 2.15
CA LEU A 210 7.98 16.53 1.54
C LEU A 210 7.17 17.54 2.37
N ASP A 211 6.55 18.48 1.66
CA ASP A 211 5.58 19.43 2.18
C ASP A 211 4.19 19.13 1.61
N ARG A 212 3.14 19.61 2.27
CA ARG A 212 1.73 19.46 1.86
C ARG A 212 1.30 18.00 1.64
N THR A 213 1.81 17.09 2.47
CA THR A 213 1.45 15.66 2.48
C THR A 213 -0.04 15.43 2.81
N THR A 214 -0.72 16.42 3.39
CA THR A 214 -2.18 16.43 3.63
C THR A 214 -3.00 16.17 2.37
N PHE A 215 -2.43 16.36 1.17
CA PHE A 215 -2.99 15.92 -0.11
C PHE A 215 -3.50 14.47 -0.09
N PHE A 216 -2.78 13.55 0.56
CA PHE A 216 -3.16 12.14 0.64
C PHE A 216 -4.46 11.88 1.44
N LEU A 217 -4.93 12.85 2.22
CA LEU A 217 -6.19 12.76 2.97
C LEU A 217 -7.42 13.17 2.15
N TYR A 218 -7.25 13.85 1.01
CA TYR A 218 -8.38 14.38 0.23
C TYR A 218 -9.38 13.30 -0.23
N PRO A 219 -8.96 12.09 -0.66
CA PRO A 219 -9.91 11.05 -1.01
C PRO A 219 -10.80 10.59 0.15
N ILE A 220 -10.37 10.77 1.41
CA ILE A 220 -11.22 10.49 2.58
C ILE A 220 -12.45 11.41 2.57
N GLY A 221 -12.24 12.71 2.28
CA GLY A 221 -13.35 13.67 2.14
C GLY A 221 -14.34 13.27 1.05
N VAL A 222 -13.83 12.79 -0.09
CA VAL A 222 -14.67 12.28 -1.20
C VAL A 222 -15.51 11.09 -0.74
N VAL A 223 -14.91 10.12 -0.04
CA VAL A 223 -15.61 8.93 0.46
C VAL A 223 -16.68 9.28 1.50
N ILE A 224 -16.41 10.24 2.39
CA ILE A 224 -17.39 10.74 3.37
C ILE A 224 -18.59 11.40 2.67
N ILE A 225 -18.39 12.08 1.55
CA ILE A 225 -19.46 12.73 0.78
C ILE A 225 -20.24 11.71 -0.07
N LEU A 226 -19.56 10.75 -0.70
CA LEU A 226 -20.19 9.78 -1.60
C LEU A 226 -20.95 8.68 -0.85
N SER A 227 -20.51 8.29 0.35
CA SER A 227 -21.10 7.16 1.06
C SER A 227 -22.57 7.35 1.49
N PRO A 228 -23.03 8.53 1.97
CA PRO A 228 -24.46 8.75 2.21
C PRO A 228 -25.27 8.62 0.92
N LEU A 229 -24.75 9.09 -0.22
CA LEU A 229 -25.43 8.98 -1.51
C LEU A 229 -25.58 7.51 -1.93
N MET A 230 -24.53 6.70 -1.75
CA MET A 230 -24.59 5.25 -2.01
C MET A 230 -25.62 4.54 -1.11
N ILE A 231 -25.68 4.91 0.16
CA ILE A 231 -26.66 4.36 1.12
C ILE A 231 -28.09 4.75 0.73
N LEU A 232 -28.33 6.00 0.33
CA LEU A 232 -29.66 6.48 -0.08
C LEU A 232 -30.18 5.78 -1.34
N ILE A 233 -29.29 5.46 -2.29
CA ILE A 233 -29.63 4.69 -3.50
C ILE A 233 -29.82 3.20 -3.18
N GLY A 234 -29.43 2.75 -1.98
CA GLY A 234 -29.47 1.34 -1.59
C GLY A 234 -28.36 0.50 -2.23
N PHE A 235 -27.27 1.14 -2.69
CA PHE A 235 -26.11 0.44 -3.24
C PHE A 235 -25.42 -0.36 -2.14
N ASN A 236 -25.11 -1.63 -2.40
CA ASN A 236 -24.40 -2.51 -1.48
C ASN A 236 -23.09 -2.96 -2.13
N PRO A 237 -21.94 -2.38 -1.74
CA PRO A 237 -20.64 -2.72 -2.29
C PRO A 237 -20.30 -4.21 -2.16
N THR A 238 -20.57 -4.83 -1.01
CA THR A 238 -20.29 -6.26 -0.78
C THR A 238 -21.04 -7.13 -1.77
N ARG A 239 -22.33 -6.86 -2.01
CA ARG A 239 -23.11 -7.58 -3.01
C ARG A 239 -22.55 -7.35 -4.41
N TYR A 240 -22.23 -6.12 -4.76
CA TYR A 240 -21.66 -5.77 -6.07
C TYR A 240 -20.36 -6.54 -6.35
N PHE A 241 -19.44 -6.58 -5.39
CA PHE A 241 -18.18 -7.31 -5.55
C PHE A 241 -18.40 -8.82 -5.60
N LEU A 242 -19.28 -9.37 -4.75
CA LEU A 242 -19.57 -10.81 -4.79
C LEU A 242 -20.26 -11.21 -6.09
N SER A 243 -21.20 -10.42 -6.63
CA SER A 243 -21.81 -10.70 -7.94
C SER A 243 -20.81 -10.58 -9.08
N LEU A 244 -19.89 -9.61 -9.01
CA LEU A 244 -18.84 -9.45 -10.03
C LEU A 244 -17.95 -10.68 -10.14
N TYR A 245 -17.66 -11.32 -9.00
CA TYR A 245 -16.80 -12.50 -8.95
C TYR A 245 -17.54 -13.81 -9.06
N PHE A 246 -18.73 -13.96 -8.49
CA PHE A 246 -19.37 -15.27 -8.30
C PHE A 246 -20.76 -15.39 -8.95
N GLY A 247 -21.29 -14.33 -9.57
CA GLY A 247 -22.61 -14.32 -10.20
C GLY A 247 -23.71 -13.84 -9.27
#